data_AF-A0A1C5YD46-F1
#
_entry.id   AF-A0A1C5YD46-F1
#
_cell.length_a   1.000
_cell.length_b   1.000
_cell.length_c   1.000
_cell.angle_alpha   90.00
_cell.angle_beta   90.00
_cell.angle_gamma   90.00
#
_symmetry.space_group_name_H-M   'P 1'
#
loop_
_entity.id
_entity.type
_entity.pdbx_description
1 polymer ?
#
loop_
_entity_poly.entity_id
_entity_poly.type
_entity_poly.pdbx_seq_one_letter_code
_entity_poly.pdbx_strand_id
1 'polypeptide(L)'
;MKNEAYSHLSKETWEAIAVMTDNAAMLQKKDKYKTENGEEGEYNMCQALEELMEEREIMGERRGRREGRNEGRNEGTLEKTKTVVRNMLDRGYEIEDICAIAGCEASFVEEVKRSCSCSDLN
;
A
#
# COMPACT_ATOMS: atom_id res chain seq x y z
N MET A 1 17.15 9.93 18.39
CA MET A 1 17.41 9.86 19.85
C MET A 1 18.30 8.66 20.09
N LYS A 2 19.56 8.84 20.50
CA LYS A 2 20.42 7.73 20.94
C LYS A 2 20.68 7.95 22.42
N ASN A 3 19.95 7.19 23.25
CA ASN A 3 20.15 7.20 24.69
C ASN A 3 20.94 5.94 25.04
N GLU A 4 22.11 6.14 25.61
CA GLU A 4 23.04 5.08 25.99
C GLU A 4 22.39 4.06 26.95
N ALA A 5 21.45 4.52 27.79
CA ALA A 5 20.70 3.66 28.71
C ALA A 5 19.84 2.57 28.01
N TYR A 6 19.48 2.77 26.74
CA TYR A 6 18.72 1.79 25.95
C TYR A 6 19.58 1.09 24.90
N SER A 7 20.88 1.36 24.85
CA SER A 7 21.78 0.75 23.87
C SER A 7 22.35 -0.59 24.35
N HIS A 8 22.08 -0.97 25.60
CA HIS A 8 22.64 -2.15 26.26
C HIS A 8 21.52 -2.89 27.02
N LEU A 9 20.81 -3.78 26.33
CA LEU A 9 19.79 -4.63 26.96
C LEU A 9 20.31 -6.05 27.19
N SER A 10 19.97 -6.64 28.34
CA SER A 10 20.21 -8.07 28.55
C SER A 10 19.37 -8.93 27.60
N LYS A 11 19.84 -10.15 27.35
CA LYS A 11 19.12 -11.18 26.59
C LYS A 11 17.67 -11.37 27.05
N GLU A 12 17.46 -11.49 28.35
CA GLU A 12 16.14 -11.74 28.95
C GLU A 12 15.21 -10.55 28.74
N THR A 13 15.74 -9.33 28.86
CA THR A 13 14.95 -8.11 28.63
C THR A 13 14.57 -7.97 27.16
N TRP A 14 15.49 -8.27 26.25
CA TRP A 14 15.21 -8.31 24.80
C TRP A 14 14.11 -9.33 24.46
N GLU A 15 14.23 -10.55 24.98
CA GLU A 15 13.25 -11.62 24.75
C GLU A 15 11.88 -11.26 25.35
N ALA A 16 11.85 -10.70 26.56
CA ALA A 16 10.62 -10.21 27.18
C ALA A 16 9.94 -9.13 26.33
N ILE A 17 10.67 -8.14 25.82
CA ILE A 17 10.13 -7.09 24.94
C ILE A 17 9.57 -7.70 23.66
N ALA A 18 10.30 -8.62 23.03
CA ALA A 18 9.86 -9.25 21.79
C ALA A 18 8.54 -10.04 21.96
N VAL A 19 8.41 -10.77 23.08
CA VAL A 19 7.17 -11.48 23.44
C VAL A 19 6.04 -10.50 23.78
N MET A 20 6.30 -9.49 24.62
CA MET A 20 5.29 -8.53 25.06
C MET A 20 4.75 -7.66 23.91
N THR A 21 5.55 -7.42 22.88
CA THR A 21 5.17 -6.61 21.71
C THR A 21 4.66 -7.45 20.54
N ASP A 22 4.57 -8.77 20.70
CA ASP A 22 4.28 -9.72 19.62
C ASP A 22 5.16 -9.50 18.37
N ASN A 23 6.42 -9.12 18.58
CA ASN A 23 7.34 -8.75 17.52
C ASN A 23 8.36 -9.87 17.29
N ALA A 24 7.92 -10.92 16.61
CA ALA A 24 8.76 -12.06 16.26
C ALA A 24 10.03 -11.66 15.46
N ALA A 25 9.99 -10.54 14.73
CA ALA A 25 11.16 -10.06 13.97
C ALA A 25 12.33 -9.68 14.89
N MET A 26 12.07 -9.23 16.12
CA MET A 26 13.11 -8.96 17.10
C MET A 26 13.81 -10.24 17.58
N LEU A 27 13.11 -11.37 17.67
CA LEU A 27 13.73 -12.67 17.97
C LEU A 27 14.55 -13.18 16.78
N GLN A 28 14.02 -13.04 15.57
CA GLN A 28 14.69 -13.53 14.34
C GLN A 28 15.96 -12.75 14.01
N LYS A 29 15.98 -11.43 14.24
CA LYS A 29 17.13 -10.55 13.96
C LYS A 29 18.05 -10.33 15.16
N LYS A 30 17.85 -11.06 16.25
CA LYS A 30 18.53 -10.86 17.53
C LYS A 30 20.05 -10.80 17.42
N ASP A 31 20.66 -11.73 16.67
CA ASP A 31 22.11 -11.80 16.51
C ASP A 31 22.71 -10.59 15.76
N LYS A 32 21.91 -9.90 14.94
CA LYS A 32 22.34 -8.68 14.22
C LYS A 32 22.68 -7.54 15.18
N TYR A 33 22.01 -7.49 16.33
CA TYR A 33 22.11 -6.37 17.27
C TYR A 33 22.98 -6.67 18.48
N LYS A 34 23.64 -7.84 18.50
CA LYS A 34 24.53 -8.23 19.57
C LYS A 34 25.81 -7.38 19.52
N THR A 35 26.22 -6.82 20.65
CA THR A 35 27.46 -6.03 20.73
C THR A 35 28.70 -6.94 20.78
N GLU A 36 29.83 -6.48 20.24
CA GLU A 36 31.07 -7.27 20.14
C GLU A 36 31.90 -7.28 21.44
N ASN A 37 31.63 -6.35 22.36
CA ASN A 37 32.35 -6.24 23.62
C ASN A 37 31.89 -7.36 24.56
N GLY A 38 32.75 -8.36 24.74
CA GLY A 38 32.50 -9.67 25.36
C GLY A 38 32.07 -9.74 26.83
N GLU A 39 31.35 -8.76 27.36
CA GLU A 39 30.54 -8.92 28.57
C GLU A 39 29.13 -9.41 28.17
N GLU A 40 28.53 -10.25 29.01
CA GLU A 40 27.49 -11.20 28.63
C GLU A 40 26.27 -10.58 27.91
N GLY A 41 26.14 -10.83 26.60
CA GLY A 41 24.83 -10.90 25.94
C GLY A 41 24.04 -9.59 25.86
N GLU A 42 24.72 -8.46 25.64
CA GLU A 42 24.06 -7.17 25.44
C GLU A 42 23.60 -6.94 24.00
N TYR A 43 22.38 -6.39 23.84
CA TYR A 43 21.75 -6.08 22.57
C TYR A 43 21.48 -4.59 22.41
N ASN A 44 21.82 -4.03 21.25
CA ASN A 44 21.60 -2.63 20.91
C ASN A 44 20.18 -2.37 20.42
N MET A 45 19.29 -2.01 21.35
CA MET A 45 17.89 -1.71 21.04
C MET A 45 17.70 -0.42 20.27
N CYS A 46 18.53 0.59 20.50
CA CYS A 46 18.45 1.84 19.74
C CYS A 46 18.64 1.59 18.24
N GLN A 47 19.64 0.78 17.87
CA GLN A 47 19.87 0.38 16.49
C GLN A 47 18.69 -0.44 15.95
N ALA A 48 18.20 -1.42 16.71
CA ALA A 48 17.10 -2.26 16.27
C ALA A 48 15.81 -1.48 16.01
N LEU A 49 15.51 -0.50 16.87
CA LEU A 49 14.34 0.35 16.70
C LEU A 49 14.49 1.29 15.50
N GLU A 50 15.67 1.88 15.30
CA GLU A 50 15.98 2.75 14.15
C GLU A 50 15.77 1.99 12.84
N GLU A 51 16.34 0.79 12.72
CA GLU A 51 16.16 -0.06 11.54
C GLU A 51 14.70 -0.53 11.35
N LEU A 52 14.00 -0.87 12.44
CA LEU A 52 12.57 -1.23 12.36
C LEU A 52 11.70 -0.06 11.89
N MET A 53 12.04 1.18 12.28
CA MET A 53 11.34 2.38 11.81
C MET A 53 11.62 2.63 10.33
N GLU A 54 12.88 2.60 9.91
CA GLU A 54 13.28 2.75 8.50
C GLU A 54 12.63 1.69 7.61
N GLU A 55 12.63 0.42 8.04
CA GLU A 55 11.98 -0.68 7.32
C GLU A 55 10.47 -0.41 7.14
N ARG A 56 9.79 0.10 8.18
CA ARG A 56 8.37 0.45 8.11
C ARG A 56 8.10 1.59 7.13
N GLU A 57 8.94 2.64 7.15
CA GLU A 57 8.82 3.76 6.21
C GLU A 57 9.02 3.28 4.77
N ILE A 58 10.08 2.52 4.49
CA ILE A 58 10.37 1.97 3.16
C ILE A 58 9.25 1.04 2.69
N MET A 59 8.74 0.17 3.57
CA MET A 59 7.60 -0.69 3.23
C MET A 59 6.34 0.13 2.94
N GLY A 60 6.09 1.18 3.73
CA GLY A 60 4.99 2.12 3.51
C GLY A 60 5.08 2.80 2.15
N GLU A 61 6.23 3.37 1.79
CA GLU A 61 6.45 3.98 0.49
C GLU A 61 6.31 3.00 -0.67
N ARG A 62 6.83 1.77 -0.52
CA ARG A 62 6.70 0.72 -1.53
C ARG A 62 5.26 0.31 -1.73
N ARG A 63 4.51 0.17 -0.64
CA ARG A 63 3.08 -0.13 -0.65
C ARG A 63 2.31 0.99 -1.32
N GLY A 64 2.50 2.23 -0.91
CA GLY A 64 1.84 3.40 -1.50
C GLY A 64 2.12 3.54 -3.00
N ARG A 65 3.37 3.37 -3.43
CA ARG A 65 3.71 3.36 -4.87
C ARG A 65 3.03 2.22 -5.64
N ARG A 66 2.86 1.04 -5.03
CA ARG A 66 2.20 -0.09 -5.66
C ARG A 66 0.69 0.15 -5.76
N GLU A 67 0.06 0.59 -4.68
CA GLU A 67 -1.37 0.91 -4.62
C GLU A 67 -1.70 2.03 -5.63
N GLY A 68 -0.98 3.15 -5.60
CA GLY A 68 -1.21 4.26 -6.52
C GLY A 68 -1.02 3.89 -8.01
N ARG A 69 -0.06 3.00 -8.33
CA ARG A 69 0.06 2.49 -9.72
C ARG A 69 -1.12 1.62 -10.13
N ASN A 70 -1.63 0.79 -9.22
CA ASN A 70 -2.78 -0.07 -9.48
C ASN A 70 -4.06 0.74 -9.64
N GLU A 71 -4.31 1.67 -8.72
CA GLU A 71 -5.44 2.61 -8.77
C GLU A 71 -5.40 3.44 -10.04
N GLY A 72 -4.28 4.11 -10.34
CA GLY A 72 -4.14 4.90 -11.56
C GLY A 72 -4.31 4.09 -12.85
N ARG A 73 -3.90 2.82 -12.87
CA ARG A 73 -4.14 1.93 -14.02
C ARG A 73 -5.62 1.57 -14.16
N ASN A 74 -6.29 1.29 -13.05
CA ASN A 74 -7.72 0.95 -13.05
C ASN A 74 -8.56 2.16 -13.45
N GLU A 75 -8.33 3.33 -12.84
CA GLU A 75 -8.99 4.60 -13.17
C GLU A 75 -8.75 4.97 -14.64
N GLY A 76 -7.51 4.89 -15.12
CA GLY A 76 -7.19 5.19 -16.51
C GLY A 76 -7.84 4.22 -17.51
N THR A 77 -8.02 2.95 -17.13
CA THR A 77 -8.75 1.98 -17.97
C THR A 77 -10.24 2.29 -17.99
N LEU A 78 -10.82 2.59 -16.83
CA LEU A 78 -12.22 2.96 -16.69
C LEU A 78 -12.55 4.23 -17.49
N GLU A 79 -11.72 5.27 -17.39
CA GLU A 79 -11.92 6.53 -18.11
C GLU A 79 -11.81 6.38 -19.64
N LYS A 80 -10.90 5.51 -20.11
CA LYS A 80 -10.84 5.15 -21.54
C LYS A 80 -12.14 4.48 -21.98
N THR A 81 -12.64 3.50 -21.22
CA THR A 81 -13.92 2.84 -21.53
C THR A 81 -15.08 3.83 -21.51
N LYS A 82 -15.18 4.71 -20.51
CA LYS A 82 -16.20 5.78 -20.47
C LYS A 82 -16.15 6.66 -21.72
N THR A 83 -14.94 7.03 -22.17
CA THR A 83 -14.75 7.87 -23.36
C THR A 83 -15.22 7.16 -24.62
N VAL A 84 -14.90 5.86 -24.77
CA VAL A 84 -15.36 5.05 -25.92
C VAL A 84 -16.89 4.90 -25.90
N VAL A 85 -17.47 4.57 -24.75
CA VAL A 85 -18.92 4.43 -24.58
C VAL A 85 -19.65 5.74 -24.91
N ARG A 86 -19.18 6.87 -24.39
CA ARG A 86 -19.73 8.20 -24.72
C ARG A 86 -19.72 8.46 -26.22
N ASN A 87 -18.58 8.22 -26.87
CA ASN A 87 -18.45 8.39 -28.31
C ASN A 87 -19.40 7.50 -29.13
N MET A 88 -19.75 6.31 -28.65
CA MET A 88 -20.71 5.42 -29.30
C MET A 88 -22.14 5.88 -29.09
N LEU A 89 -22.49 6.30 -27.87
CA LEU A 89 -23.80 6.89 -27.55
C LEU A 89 -24.06 8.13 -28.41
N ASP A 90 -23.07 9.03 -28.55
CA ASP A 90 -23.17 10.24 -29.38
C ASP A 90 -23.39 9.93 -30.87
N ARG A 91 -23.00 8.72 -31.31
CA ARG A 91 -23.20 8.23 -32.68
C ARG A 91 -24.51 7.44 -32.85
N GLY A 92 -25.30 7.30 -31.79
CA GLY A 92 -26.60 6.61 -31.82
C GLY A 92 -26.50 5.08 -31.83
N TYR A 93 -25.44 4.50 -31.27
CA TYR A 93 -25.35 3.03 -31.11
C TYR A 93 -26.32 2.55 -30.03
N GLU A 94 -26.92 1.37 -30.23
CA GLU A 94 -27.78 0.71 -29.24
C GLU A 94 -26.93 0.16 -28.09
N ILE A 95 -27.54 0.07 -26.90
CA ILE A 95 -26.83 -0.32 -25.67
C ILE A 95 -26.27 -1.74 -25.79
N GLU A 96 -27.02 -2.66 -26.41
CA GLU A 96 -26.59 -4.03 -26.64
C GLU A 96 -25.29 -4.09 -27.46
N ASP A 97 -25.20 -3.29 -28.53
CA ASP A 97 -24.02 -3.21 -29.39
C ASP A 97 -22.84 -2.55 -28.67
N ILE A 98 -23.08 -1.51 -27.88
CA ILE A 98 -22.05 -0.87 -27.06
C ILE A 98 -21.48 -1.86 -26.05
N CYS A 99 -22.32 -2.63 -25.36
CA CYS A 99 -21.88 -3.65 -24.41
C CYS A 99 -21.01 -4.70 -25.10
N ALA A 100 -21.40 -5.15 -26.29
CA ALA A 100 -20.65 -6.13 -27.08
C ALA A 100 -19.28 -5.60 -27.55
N ILE A 101 -19.19 -4.33 -27.96
CA ILE A 101 -17.94 -3.74 -28.48
C ILE A 101 -17.00 -3.29 -27.36
N ALA A 102 -17.53 -2.56 -26.37
CA ALA A 102 -16.74 -1.99 -25.28
C ALA A 102 -16.44 -3.01 -24.16
N GLY A 103 -17.12 -4.17 -24.16
CA GLY A 103 -16.94 -5.21 -23.16
C GLY A 103 -17.35 -4.75 -21.76
N CYS A 104 -18.43 -3.98 -21.67
CA CYS A 104 -18.93 -3.41 -20.41
C CYS A 104 -20.41 -3.77 -20.19
N GLU A 105 -20.89 -3.60 -18.96
CA GLU A 105 -22.27 -3.90 -18.60
C GLU A 105 -23.23 -2.77 -19.02
N ALA A 106 -24.48 -3.12 -19.29
CA ALA A 106 -25.52 -2.15 -19.63
C ALA A 106 -25.74 -1.10 -18.51
N SER A 107 -25.57 -1.50 -17.25
CA SER A 107 -25.59 -0.61 -16.07
C SER A 107 -24.59 0.54 -16.19
N PHE A 108 -23.37 0.24 -16.65
CA PHE A 108 -22.31 1.20 -16.85
C PHE A 108 -22.59 2.12 -18.05
N VAL A 109 -23.12 1.58 -19.14
CA VAL A 109 -23.51 2.38 -20.32
C VAL A 109 -24.60 3.39 -19.94
N GLU A 110 -25.60 2.95 -19.17
CA GLU A 110 -26.67 3.83 -18.66
C GLU A 110 -26.15 4.89 -17.70
N GLU A 111 -25.17 4.58 -16.86
CA GLU A 111 -24.49 5.57 -16.00
C GLU A 111 -23.80 6.65 -16.84
N VAL A 112 -23.03 6.25 -17.85
CA VAL A 112 -22.36 7.18 -18.76
C VAL A 112 -23.39 8.04 -19.50
N LYS A 113 -24.47 7.44 -20.00
CA LYS A 113 -25.58 8.15 -20.66
C LYS A 113 -26.23 9.20 -19.76
N ARG A 114 -26.50 8.86 -18.49
CA ARG A 114 -27.03 9.82 -17.49
C ARG A 114 -26.04 10.95 -17.23
N SER A 115 -24.74 10.65 -17.10
CA SER A 115 -23.71 11.66 -16.87
C SER A 115 -23.61 12.66 -18.03
N CYS A 116 -23.81 12.22 -19.28
CA CYS A 116 -23.81 13.08 -20.45
C CYS A 116 -25.04 13.99 -20.51
N SER A 117 -26.23 13.48 -20.16
CA SER A 117 -27.48 14.25 -20.17
C SER A 117 -27.55 15.42 -19.16
N CYS A 118 -26.65 15.44 -18.16
CA CYS A 118 -26.56 16.53 -17.19
C CYS A 118 -25.63 17.68 -17.64
N SER A 119 -24.80 17.45 -18.67
CA SER A 119 -23.85 18.44 -19.20
C SER A 119 -24.50 19.52 -20.08
N ASP A 120 -25.72 19.27 -20.56
CA ASP A 120 -26.46 20.17 -21.47
C ASP A 120 -27.42 21.14 -20.73
N LEU A 121 -27.36 21.20 -19.39
CA LEU A 121 -28.27 21.99 -18.54
C LEU A 121 -27.60 23.17 -17.79
N ASN A 122 -26.38 23.58 -18.13
CA ASN A 122 -25.73 24.78 -17.57
C ASN A 122 -25.35 25.81 -18.64
#